data_AF-A0A7C5WF66-F1
#
_entry.id   AF-A0A7C5WF66-F1
#
_cell.length_a   1.000
_cell.length_b   1.000
_cell.length_c   1.000
_cell.angle_alpha   90.00
_cell.angle_beta   90.00
_cell.angle_gamma   90.00
#
_symmetry.space_group_name_H-M   'P 1'
#
loop_
_entity.id
_entity.type
_entity.pdbx_description
1 polymer ?
#
loop_
_entity_poly.entity_id
_entity_poly.type
_entity_poly.pdbx_seq_one_letter_code
_entity_poly.pdbx_strand_id
1 'polypeptide(L)'
;MAVRLRIISTNRGLTLLEVLIATTLSVLVLAGLYSAISASLNTEEVINQSLAGINEYTGLTELFQRDIRTMVSGPGLSQTPRGPEFSFTTTHSLLYNSTRLVQVTYYSAEIDGKTCLFRKELAE
;
A
#
# COMPACT_ATOMS: atom_id res chain seq x y z
N MET A 1 12.10 -53.72 -18.16
CA MET A 1 11.43 -53.28 -19.40
C MET A 1 12.02 -51.92 -19.76
N ALA A 2 12.92 -51.86 -20.75
CA ALA A 2 13.66 -50.65 -21.09
C ALA A 2 13.01 -49.97 -22.30
N VAL A 3 12.44 -48.78 -22.11
CA VAL A 3 11.88 -47.98 -23.19
C VAL A 3 13.03 -47.26 -23.89
N ARG A 4 13.36 -47.69 -25.12
CA ARG A 4 14.34 -47.00 -25.96
C ARG A 4 13.64 -45.90 -26.75
N LEU A 5 13.90 -44.64 -26.37
CA LEU A 5 13.56 -43.47 -27.18
C LEU A 5 14.45 -43.46 -28.43
N ARG A 6 13.86 -43.81 -29.57
CA ARG A 6 14.51 -43.76 -30.87
C ARG A 6 14.35 -42.34 -31.42
N ILE A 7 15.37 -41.50 -31.21
CA ILE A 7 15.44 -40.20 -31.87
C ILE A 7 15.82 -40.48 -33.33
N ILE A 8 14.84 -40.41 -34.22
CA ILE A 8 15.07 -40.39 -35.66
C ILE A 8 15.63 -39.02 -35.98
N SER A 9 16.95 -38.89 -35.92
CA SER A 9 17.68 -37.72 -36.40
C SER A 9 17.62 -37.71 -37.94
N THR A 10 16.55 -37.15 -38.50
CA THR A 10 16.56 -36.68 -39.88
C THR A 10 17.41 -35.41 -39.93
N ASN A 11 18.67 -35.54 -40.34
CA ASN A 11 19.53 -34.42 -40.75
C ASN A 11 18.95 -33.77 -42.02
N ARG A 12 17.86 -33.02 -41.89
CA ARG A 12 17.42 -32.02 -42.87
C ARG A 12 17.85 -30.67 -42.30
N GLY A 13 18.79 -30.01 -42.97
CA GLY A 13 19.17 -28.65 -42.60
C GLY A 13 17.93 -27.75 -42.62
N LEU A 14 17.76 -26.94 -41.57
CA LEU A 14 16.69 -25.96 -41.47
C LEU A 14 16.79 -25.00 -42.65
N THR A 15 15.68 -24.81 -43.36
CA THR A 15 15.61 -23.78 -44.39
C THR A 15 15.61 -22.40 -43.75
N LEU A 16 16.13 -21.40 -44.45
CA LEU A 16 16.19 -20.00 -43.99
C LEU A 16 14.79 -19.47 -43.60
N LEU A 17 13.75 -19.95 -44.29
CA LEU A 17 12.35 -19.65 -44.00
C LEU A 17 11.89 -20.24 -42.66
N GLU A 18 12.24 -21.49 -42.34
CA GLU A 18 11.88 -22.11 -41.06
C GLU A 18 12.55 -21.39 -39.88
N VAL A 19 13.80 -20.93 -40.04
CA VAL A 19 14.48 -20.13 -39.01
C VAL A 19 13.81 -18.77 -38.83
N LEU A 20 13.35 -18.13 -39.92
CA LEU A 20 12.63 -16.86 -39.85
C LEU A 20 11.26 -17.02 -39.14
N ILE A 21 10.54 -18.10 -39.43
CA ILE A 21 9.27 -18.41 -38.78
C ILE A 21 9.49 -18.73 -37.30
N ALA A 22 10.51 -19.52 -36.97
CA ALA A 22 10.82 -19.85 -35.58
C ALA A 22 11.23 -18.62 -34.76
N THR A 23 12.02 -17.70 -35.34
CA THR A 23 12.44 -16.47 -34.66
C THR A 23 11.28 -15.51 -34.45
N THR A 24 10.41 -15.31 -35.46
CA THR A 24 9.21 -14.46 -35.33
C THR A 24 8.24 -14.99 -34.27
N LEU A 25 7.99 -16.31 -34.24
CA LEU A 25 7.20 -16.94 -33.18
C LEU A 25 7.84 -16.78 -31.80
N SER A 26 9.16 -16.92 -31.71
CA SER A 26 9.89 -16.74 -30.44
C SER A 26 9.78 -15.32 -29.91
N VAL A 27 9.90 -14.31 -30.78
CA VAL A 27 9.73 -12.89 -30.40
C VAL A 27 8.31 -12.62 -29.92
N LEU A 28 7.29 -13.17 -30.59
CA LEU A 28 5.89 -13.02 -30.19
C LEU A 28 5.65 -13.59 -28.78
N VAL A 29 6.18 -14.79 -28.51
CA VAL A 29 6.06 -15.44 -27.19
C VAL A 29 6.79 -14.64 -26.11
N LEU A 30 8.00 -14.15 -26.39
CA LEU A 30 8.76 -13.32 -25.45
C LEU A 30 8.05 -12.00 -25.13
N ALA A 31 7.46 -11.34 -26.13
CA ALA A 31 6.70 -10.11 -25.94
C ALA A 31 5.44 -10.35 -25.09
N GLY A 32 4.73 -11.46 -25.34
CA GLY A 32 3.57 -11.87 -24.53
C GLY A 32 3.96 -12.15 -23.08
N LEU A 33 5.08 -12.86 -22.86
CA LEU A 33 5.58 -13.18 -21.53
C LEU A 33 6.00 -11.91 -20.77
N TYR A 34 6.70 -10.99 -21.45
CA TYR A 34 7.07 -9.71 -20.88
C TYR A 34 5.86 -8.87 -20.45
N SER A 35 4.82 -8.82 -21.29
CA SER A 35 3.58 -8.11 -20.98
C SER A 35 2.87 -8.71 -19.76
N ALA A 36 2.76 -10.04 -19.69
CA ALA A 36 2.15 -10.74 -18.56
C ALA A 36 2.92 -10.51 -17.25
N ILE A 37 4.25 -10.57 -17.28
CA ILE A 37 5.10 -10.29 -16.11
C ILE A 37 4.93 -8.83 -15.66
N SER A 38 4.98 -7.89 -16.60
CA SER A 38 4.84 -6.46 -16.30
C SER A 38 3.47 -6.15 -15.69
N ALA A 39 2.40 -6.76 -16.20
CA ALA A 39 1.06 -6.64 -15.64
C ALA A 39 1.00 -7.19 -14.20
N SER A 40 1.60 -8.36 -13.95
CA SER A 40 1.63 -8.96 -12.61
C SER A 40 2.37 -8.07 -11.60
N LEU A 41 3.55 -7.55 -11.97
CA LEU A 41 4.34 -6.68 -11.11
C LEU A 41 3.63 -5.37 -10.78
N ASN A 42 3.01 -4.73 -11.78
CA ASN A 42 2.23 -3.51 -11.56
C ASN A 42 1.02 -3.76 -10.64
N THR A 43 0.38 -4.93 -10.77
CA THR A 43 -0.77 -5.28 -9.92
C THR A 43 -0.33 -5.50 -8.47
N GLU A 44 0.80 -6.17 -8.26
CA GLU A 44 1.37 -6.39 -6.92
C GLU A 44 1.74 -5.06 -6.24
N GLU A 45 2.34 -4.13 -6.98
CA GLU A 45 2.68 -2.81 -6.45
C GLU A 45 1.44 -2.01 -6.03
N VAL A 46 0.38 -2.02 -6.84
CA VAL A 46 -0.91 -1.38 -6.50
C VAL A 46 -1.56 -2.02 -5.27
N ILE A 47 -1.51 -3.35 -5.16
CA ILE A 47 -2.02 -4.07 -3.98
C ILE A 47 -1.21 -3.69 -2.73
N ASN A 48 0.11 -3.67 -2.82
CA ASN A 48 0.98 -3.31 -1.70
C ASN A 48 0.76 -1.86 -1.24
N GLN A 49 0.60 -0.92 -2.17
CA GLN A 49 0.25 0.47 -1.85
C GLN A 49 -1.12 0.56 -1.16
N SER A 50 -2.11 -0.22 -1.63
CA SER A 50 -3.44 -0.28 -1.01
C SER A 50 -3.38 -0.86 0.40
N LEU A 51 -2.61 -1.93 0.63
CA LEU A 51 -2.40 -2.53 1.94
C LEU A 51 -1.70 -1.58 2.91
N ALA A 52 -0.69 -0.85 2.44
CA ALA A 52 -0.02 0.18 3.25
C ALA A 52 -1.02 1.25 3.71
N GLY A 53 -1.85 1.77 2.79
CA GLY A 53 -2.90 2.74 3.14
C GLY A 53 -3.95 2.20 4.12
N ILE A 54 -4.35 0.93 3.99
CA ILE A 54 -5.27 0.27 4.93
C ILE A 54 -4.65 0.15 6.33
N ASN A 55 -3.37 -0.20 6.41
CA ASN A 55 -2.67 -0.32 7.69
C ASN A 55 -2.55 1.03 8.40
N GLU A 56 -2.21 2.10 7.66
CA GLU A 56 -2.17 3.46 8.21
C GLU A 56 -3.55 3.92 8.73
N TYR A 57 -4.61 3.65 7.96
CA TYR A 57 -5.98 3.96 8.37
C TYR A 57 -6.40 3.19 9.63
N THR A 58 -6.04 1.91 9.71
CA THR A 58 -6.32 1.07 10.89
C THR A 58 -5.61 1.62 12.12
N GLY A 59 -4.33 1.96 12.00
CA GLY A 59 -3.54 2.54 13.10
C GLY A 59 -4.11 3.86 13.62
N LEU A 60 -4.50 4.77 12.72
CA LEU A 60 -5.15 6.03 13.10
C LEU A 60 -6.51 5.81 13.78
N THR A 61 -7.30 4.86 13.28
CA THR A 61 -8.62 4.54 13.85
C THR A 61 -8.48 3.95 15.25
N GLU A 62 -7.54 3.02 15.45
CA GLU A 62 -7.27 2.46 16.78
C GLU A 62 -6.79 3.54 17.76
N LEU A 63 -5.90 4.43 17.31
CA LEU A 63 -5.41 5.56 18.10
C LEU A 63 -6.57 6.46 18.52
N PHE A 64 -7.44 6.85 17.58
CA PHE A 64 -8.61 7.65 17.86
C PHE A 64 -9.56 6.95 18.85
N GLN A 65 -9.81 5.65 18.67
CA GLN A 65 -10.63 4.88 19.60
C GLN A 65 -10.03 4.83 21.01
N ARG A 66 -8.71 4.69 21.15
CA ARG A 66 -8.04 4.71 22.46
C ARG A 66 -8.20 6.06 23.14
N ASP A 67 -8.00 7.14 22.39
CA ASP A 67 -8.17 8.51 22.91
C ASP A 67 -9.61 8.74 23.39
N ILE A 68 -10.62 8.34 22.61
CA ILE A 68 -12.04 8.47 22.96
C ILE A 68 -12.41 7.64 24.19
N ARG A 69 -11.92 6.40 24.30
CA ARG A 69 -12.18 5.54 25.47
C ARG A 69 -11.61 6.12 26.77
N THR A 70 -10.54 6.90 26.66
CA THR A 70 -9.84 7.52 27.79
C THR A 70 -10.12 9.02 27.89
N MET A 71 -11.17 9.49 27.21
CA MET A 71 -11.61 10.87 27.22
C MET A 71 -12.11 11.26 28.61
N VAL A 72 -11.56 12.35 29.15
CA VAL A 72 -11.89 12.88 30.48
C VAL A 72 -12.81 14.09 30.36
N SER A 73 -12.66 14.88 29.29
CA SER A 73 -13.46 16.08 29.07
C SER A 73 -14.12 16.02 27.70
N GLY A 74 -15.34 16.55 27.61
CA GLY A 74 -16.16 16.48 26.41
C GLY A 74 -15.49 17.14 25.19
N PRO A 75 -15.87 16.71 23.98
CA PRO A 75 -15.26 17.20 22.76
C PRO A 75 -15.63 18.65 22.47
N GLY A 76 -14.62 19.43 22.07
CA GLY A 76 -14.74 20.77 21.51
C GLY A 76 -14.50 20.75 20.02
N LEU A 77 -15.44 21.29 19.25
CA LEU A 77 -15.27 21.54 17.82
C LEU A 77 -14.92 23.01 17.63
N SER A 78 -13.82 23.30 16.93
CA SER A 78 -13.41 24.65 16.57
C SER A 78 -13.29 24.74 15.05
N GLN A 79 -13.65 25.89 14.47
CA GLN A 79 -13.30 26.19 13.09
C GLN A 79 -12.08 27.11 13.07
N THR A 80 -10.98 26.64 12.50
CA THR A 80 -9.80 27.45 12.24
C THR A 80 -9.71 27.77 10.75
N PRO A 81 -8.87 28.74 10.33
CA PRO A 81 -8.64 29.04 8.91
C PRO A 81 -8.10 27.85 8.11
N ARG A 82 -7.63 26.79 8.80
CA ARG A 82 -7.11 25.55 8.22
C ARG A 82 -8.18 24.46 8.08
N GLY A 83 -9.38 24.67 8.62
CA GLY A 83 -10.48 23.72 8.59
C GLY A 83 -11.07 23.45 9.98
N PRO A 84 -11.96 22.45 10.07
CA PRO A 84 -12.51 22.03 11.36
C PRO A 84 -11.43 21.29 12.18
N GLU A 85 -11.32 21.68 13.45
CA GLU A 85 -10.47 21.04 14.44
C GLU A 85 -11.34 20.41 15.53
N PHE A 86 -11.03 19.17 15.88
CA PHE A 86 -11.71 18.41 16.92
C PHE A 86 -10.76 18.20 18.09
N SER A 87 -11.07 18.77 19.24
CA SER A 87 -10.19 18.76 20.42
C SER A 87 -10.87 18.21 21.65
N PHE A 88 -10.15 17.48 22.48
CA PHE A 88 -10.67 16.95 23.75
C PHE A 88 -9.51 16.58 24.68
N THR A 89 -9.82 16.39 25.96
CA THR A 89 -8.83 15.98 26.96
C THR A 89 -8.93 14.48 27.18
N THR A 90 -7.78 13.79 27.12
CA THR A 90 -7.67 12.33 27.30
C THR A 90 -6.52 12.00 28.24
N THR A 91 -6.54 10.81 28.86
CA THR A 91 -5.39 10.30 29.62
C THR A 91 -4.40 9.51 28.76
N HIS A 92 -4.69 9.34 27.47
CA HIS A 92 -3.84 8.60 26.53
C HIS A 92 -2.80 9.52 25.89
N SER A 93 -1.62 9.59 26.52
CA SER A 93 -0.45 10.29 25.97
C SER A 93 0.38 9.34 25.11
N LEU A 94 0.87 9.83 23.96
CA LEU A 94 1.86 9.13 23.14
C LEU A 94 3.30 9.38 23.61
N LEU A 95 3.52 10.45 24.39
CA LEU A 95 4.84 10.89 24.83
C LEU A 95 5.22 10.32 26.20
N TYR A 96 4.22 10.05 27.05
CA TYR A 96 4.43 9.59 28.42
C TYR A 96 3.80 8.21 28.61
N ASN A 97 4.55 7.27 29.20
CA ASN A 97 4.09 5.91 29.50
C ASN A 97 3.21 5.85 30.77
N SER A 98 2.52 6.93 31.11
CA SER A 98 1.73 7.10 32.33
C SER A 98 0.41 7.80 32.01
N THR A 99 -0.63 7.59 32.82
CA THR A 99 -1.90 8.32 32.73
C THR A 99 -1.70 9.79 33.10
N ARG A 100 -1.35 10.61 32.12
CA ARG A 100 -1.27 12.07 32.22
C ARG A 100 -2.40 12.67 31.40
N LEU A 101 -3.04 13.71 31.92
CA LEU A 101 -4.03 14.48 31.18
C LEU A 101 -3.32 15.22 30.05
N VAL A 102 -3.77 14.99 28.83
CA VAL A 102 -3.26 15.65 27.63
C VAL A 102 -4.41 16.14 26.79
N GLN A 103 -4.27 17.33 26.23
CA GLN A 103 -5.20 17.87 25.26
C GLN A 103 -4.80 17.37 23.87
N VAL A 104 -5.69 16.62 23.23
CA VAL A 104 -5.50 16.14 21.86
C VAL A 104 -6.33 16.98 20.91
N THR A 105 -5.76 17.28 19.74
CA THR A 105 -6.44 18.01 18.66
C THR A 105 -6.23 17.27 17.36
N TYR A 106 -7.34 16.91 16.72
CA TYR A 106 -7.41 16.29 15.41
C TYR A 106 -7.75 17.34 14.37
N TYR A 107 -6.97 17.41 13.29
CA TYR A 107 -7.19 18.35 12.20
C TYR A 107 -6.75 17.76 10.86
N SER A 108 -7.42 18.14 9.78
CA SER A 108 -7.01 17.79 8.42
C SER A 108 -6.09 18.88 7.86
N ALA A 109 -4.98 18.49 7.25
CA ALA A 109 -4.14 19.40 6.49
C ALA A 109 -3.72 18.76 5.17
N GLU A 110 -3.56 19.58 4.14
CA GLU A 110 -3.08 19.14 2.84
C GLU A 110 -1.55 19.19 2.82
N ILE A 111 -0.92 18.03 2.54
CA ILE A 111 0.53 17.91 2.34
C ILE A 111 0.73 17.24 0.97
N ASP A 112 1.53 17.86 0.11
CA ASP A 112 1.86 17.34 -1.22
C ASP A 112 0.63 16.95 -2.08
N GLY A 113 -0.44 17.75 -2.00
CA GLY A 113 -1.68 17.51 -2.75
C GLY A 113 -2.57 16.40 -2.18
N LYS A 114 -2.27 15.90 -0.97
CA LYS A 114 -3.05 14.87 -0.26
C LYS A 114 -3.57 15.40 1.06
N THR A 115 -4.86 15.21 1.31
CA THR A 115 -5.48 15.52 2.61
C THR A 115 -5.09 14.44 3.62
N CYS A 116 -4.32 14.83 4.63
CA CYS A 116 -3.88 13.95 5.71
C CYS A 116 -4.53 14.37 7.04
N LEU A 117 -4.88 13.38 7.88
CA LEU A 117 -5.38 13.61 9.23
C LEU A 117 -4.21 13.63 10.20
N PHE A 118 -4.11 14.70 10.99
CA PHE A 118 -3.08 14.86 12.01
C PHE A 118 -3.69 14.81 13.40
N ARG A 119 -2.94 14.22 14.33
CA ARG A 119 -3.17 14.28 15.77
C ARG A 119 -2.06 15.11 16.40
N LYS A 120 -2.42 16.19 17.09
CA LYS A 120 -1.51 16.99 17.91
C LYS A 120 -1.83 16.76 19.38
N GLU A 121 -0.77 16.64 20.18
CA GLU A 121 -0.84 16.51 21.63
C GLU A 121 -0.22 17.74 22.29
N LEU A 122 -0.94 18.32 23.23
CA LEU A 122 -0.48 19.39 24.12
C LEU A 122 -0.55 18.84 25.54
N ALA A 123 0.61 18.57 26.13
CA ALA A 123 0.70 18.13 27.51
C ALA A 123 0.64 19.35 28.44
N GLU A 124 -0.30 19.34 29.38
CA GLU A 124 -0.31 20.25 30.54
C GLU A 124 0.69 19.77 31.60
#